data_AF-A0A965P4N9-F1
#
_entry.id   AF-A0A965P4N9-F1
#
_cell.length_a   1.000
_cell.length_b   1.000
_cell.length_c   1.000
_cell.angle_alpha   90.00
_cell.angle_beta   90.00
_cell.angle_gamma   90.00
#
_symmetry.space_group_name_H-M   'P 1'
#
loop_
_entity.id
_entity.type
_entity.pdbx_description
1 polymer ?
#
loop_
_entity_poly.entity_id
_entity_poly.type
_entity_poly.pdbx_seq_one_letter_code
_entity_poly.pdbx_strand_id
1 'polypeptide(L)'
;MSANYQGYNGTSLITESSYEEANDGLATFTQTTLVMPTTTLTTPPLTKTIAIGSETLRLVAWNVTSGQGDFTRLTETFQGQSATRTLQQNGTNSASEEPIETNKNFLVSTDLAASIVDFAGGALTEGQAINATTGGAVFDAEGRFLYFNKNAKGKLFGVTSYLNPNLTYRRTFTTATTPSLTAVGKIVSAAADFPTTVPSATWLCTGIQYTQRGRTFEVTQDFRSSDRKGWNTYIYGEAVPAPSTG
;
A
#
# COMPACT_ATOMS: atom_id res chain seq x y z
N MET A 1 16.54 17.01 -29.42
CA MET A 1 15.87 18.26 -29.81
C MET A 1 15.92 18.35 -31.33
N SER A 2 14.79 18.21 -32.03
CA SER A 2 14.70 18.40 -33.48
C SER A 2 13.53 19.33 -33.77
N ALA A 3 13.83 20.52 -34.32
CA ALA A 3 12.82 21.45 -34.80
C ALA A 3 12.61 21.20 -36.30
N ASN A 4 11.40 20.83 -36.71
CA ASN A 4 11.02 20.78 -38.12
C ASN A 4 10.24 22.05 -38.47
N TYR A 5 10.77 22.81 -39.41
CA TYR A 5 10.13 23.99 -39.98
C TYR A 5 9.30 23.58 -41.20
N GLN A 6 7.98 23.74 -41.13
CA GLN A 6 7.10 23.73 -42.29
C GLN A 6 6.18 24.93 -42.23
N GLY A 7 6.40 25.90 -43.13
CA GLY A 7 5.42 26.94 -43.40
C GLY A 7 4.97 26.82 -44.84
N TYR A 8 3.66 26.63 -45.08
CA TYR A 8 2.88 27.36 -46.08
C TYR A 8 1.38 27.02 -45.99
N ASN A 9 0.54 28.06 -46.01
CA ASN A 9 -0.94 28.07 -46.10
C ASN A 9 -1.73 27.67 -44.84
N GLY A 10 -1.99 28.63 -43.94
CA GLY A 10 -2.80 28.42 -42.72
C GLY A 10 -2.09 27.59 -41.64
N THR A 11 -0.83 27.28 -41.87
CA THR A 11 0.04 26.37 -41.14
C THR A 11 0.75 27.06 -39.98
N SER A 12 0.67 26.44 -38.80
CA SER A 12 1.57 26.61 -37.66
C SER A 12 2.98 27.04 -38.07
N LEU A 13 3.48 28.17 -37.57
CA LEU A 13 4.80 28.71 -37.96
C LEU A 13 5.95 28.10 -37.18
N ILE A 14 5.74 27.90 -35.87
CA ILE A 14 6.71 27.29 -34.97
C ILE A 14 5.92 26.39 -34.04
N THR A 15 6.33 25.12 -33.97
CA THR A 15 5.85 24.17 -32.96
C THR A 15 7.02 23.83 -32.05
N GLU A 16 6.98 24.35 -30.84
CA GLU A 16 7.90 23.93 -29.77
C GLU A 16 7.22 22.86 -28.95
N SER A 17 7.97 21.82 -28.57
CA SER A 17 7.46 20.77 -27.71
C SER A 17 8.47 20.40 -26.64
N SER A 18 8.01 20.25 -25.41
CA SER A 18 8.76 19.64 -24.31
C SER A 18 8.05 18.38 -23.84
N TYR A 19 8.85 17.41 -23.41
CA TYR A 19 8.40 16.19 -22.74
C TYR A 19 9.19 16.09 -21.44
N GLU A 20 8.47 16.01 -20.33
CA GLU A 20 9.05 15.83 -19.00
C GLU A 20 8.35 14.65 -18.32
N GLU A 21 9.14 13.79 -17.70
CA GLU A 21 8.66 12.69 -16.89
C GLU A 21 9.11 12.93 -15.46
N ALA A 22 8.15 13.09 -14.55
CA ALA A 22 8.44 13.19 -13.14
C ALA A 22 8.77 11.79 -12.56
N ASN A 23 9.43 11.75 -11.40
CA ASN A 23 9.78 10.48 -10.73
C ASN A 23 8.54 9.66 -10.32
N ASP A 24 7.38 10.31 -10.24
CA ASP A 24 6.07 9.70 -10.08
C ASP A 24 5.46 9.25 -11.44
N GLY A 25 6.29 9.10 -12.47
CA GLY A 25 5.94 8.72 -13.84
C GLY A 25 4.76 9.49 -14.45
N LEU A 26 4.45 10.68 -13.94
CA LEU A 26 3.61 11.63 -14.63
C LEU A 26 4.39 12.15 -15.84
N ALA A 27 3.96 11.70 -17.01
CA ALA A 27 4.45 12.20 -18.29
C ALA A 27 3.66 13.47 -18.65
N THR A 28 4.37 14.59 -18.75
CA THR A 28 3.81 15.87 -19.19
C THR A 28 4.43 16.24 -20.52
N PHE A 29 3.59 16.40 -21.54
CA PHE A 29 3.97 16.90 -22.84
C PHE A 29 3.34 18.27 -23.06
N THR A 30 4.16 19.29 -23.31
CA THR A 30 3.67 20.64 -23.62
C THR A 30 4.02 20.97 -25.05
N GLN A 31 3.02 21.39 -25.83
CA GLN A 31 3.17 21.84 -27.20
C GLN A 31 2.77 23.31 -27.29
N THR A 32 3.66 24.15 -27.84
CA THR A 32 3.36 25.55 -28.14
C THR A 32 3.41 25.76 -29.64
N THR A 33 2.29 26.24 -30.19
CA THR A 33 2.10 26.51 -31.60
C THR A 33 1.90 28.01 -31.80
N LEU A 34 2.76 28.63 -32.60
CA LEU A 34 2.56 30.00 -33.08
C LEU A 34 1.72 29.98 -34.37
N VAL A 35 0.61 30.71 -34.37
CA VAL A 35 -0.27 30.85 -35.53
C VAL A 35 -0.39 32.31 -35.95
N MET A 36 -0.68 32.52 -37.24
CA MET A 36 -0.96 33.85 -37.77
C MET A 36 -2.22 34.46 -37.13
N PRO A 37 -2.30 35.79 -37.00
CA PRO A 37 -3.46 36.48 -36.40
C PRO A 37 -4.74 36.28 -37.19
N THR A 38 -4.63 36.04 -38.50
CA THR A 38 -5.77 35.81 -39.39
C THR A 38 -6.29 34.37 -39.33
N THR A 39 -5.61 33.47 -38.62
CA THR A 39 -6.01 32.07 -38.47
C THR A 39 -7.11 31.95 -37.42
N THR A 40 -8.25 31.37 -37.81
CA THR A 40 -9.29 31.00 -36.84
C THR A 40 -8.84 29.79 -36.04
N LEU A 41 -8.65 29.96 -34.72
CA LEU A 41 -8.36 28.86 -33.81
C LEU A 41 -9.65 28.21 -33.33
N THR A 42 -9.74 26.88 -33.46
CA THR A 42 -10.83 26.11 -32.87
C THR A 42 -10.45 25.64 -31.47
N THR A 43 -11.40 25.68 -30.54
CA THR A 43 -11.19 25.16 -29.19
C THR A 43 -10.88 23.67 -29.25
N PRO A 44 -9.70 23.22 -28.76
CA PRO A 44 -9.38 21.80 -28.73
C PRO A 44 -10.34 21.06 -27.79
N PRO A 45 -10.87 19.89 -28.18
CA PRO A 45 -11.67 19.09 -27.27
C PRO A 45 -10.79 18.52 -26.16
N LEU A 46 -11.25 18.53 -24.90
CA LEU A 46 -10.56 17.88 -23.78
C LEU A 46 -10.46 16.34 -23.93
N THR A 47 -11.06 15.76 -24.97
CA THR A 47 -10.88 14.35 -25.35
C THR A 47 -9.69 14.14 -26.30
N LYS A 48 -9.04 15.21 -26.77
CA LYS A 48 -7.84 15.15 -27.61
C LYS A 48 -6.73 14.40 -26.88
N THR A 49 -6.07 13.50 -27.61
CA THR A 49 -4.94 12.71 -27.13
C THR A 49 -3.76 12.85 -28.07
N ILE A 50 -2.56 12.56 -27.56
CA ILE A 50 -1.33 12.46 -28.34
C ILE A 50 -0.56 11.20 -27.94
N ALA A 51 0.10 10.57 -28.91
CA ALA A 51 0.98 9.43 -28.66
C ALA A 51 2.45 9.91 -28.65
N ILE A 52 3.16 9.66 -27.56
CA ILE A 52 4.59 9.93 -27.42
C ILE A 52 5.26 8.60 -27.04
N GLY A 53 6.03 8.01 -27.96
CA GLY A 53 6.55 6.65 -27.77
C GLY A 53 5.43 5.62 -27.65
N SER A 54 5.42 4.84 -26.56
CA SER A 54 4.35 3.87 -26.23
C SER A 54 3.22 4.48 -25.39
N GLU A 55 3.29 5.76 -25.06
CA GLU A 55 2.39 6.41 -24.12
C GLU A 55 1.30 7.19 -24.83
N THR A 56 0.08 7.12 -24.31
CA THR A 56 -1.04 7.96 -24.76
C THR A 56 -1.33 9.02 -23.70
N LEU A 57 -1.06 10.28 -24.02
CA LEU A 57 -1.28 11.43 -23.16
C LEU A 57 -2.58 12.13 -23.57
N ARG A 58 -3.32 12.69 -22.60
CA ARG A 58 -4.59 13.39 -22.82
C ARG A 58 -4.43 14.89 -22.58
N LEU A 59 -5.08 15.71 -23.40
CA LEU A 59 -5.14 17.16 -23.19
C LEU A 59 -5.79 17.47 -21.83
N VAL A 60 -5.05 18.16 -20.96
CA VAL A 60 -5.53 18.58 -19.63
C VAL A 60 -5.70 20.08 -19.53
N ALA A 61 -4.94 20.85 -20.32
CA ALA A 61 -5.04 22.29 -20.36
C ALA A 61 -4.68 22.80 -21.76
N TRP A 62 -5.29 23.92 -22.12
CA TRP A 62 -4.86 24.71 -23.27
C TRP A 62 -5.02 26.19 -22.92
N ASN A 63 -4.15 27.01 -23.49
CA ASN A 63 -4.15 28.46 -23.30
C ASN A 63 -3.83 29.15 -24.61
N VAL A 64 -4.48 30.29 -24.85
CA VAL A 64 -4.22 31.14 -26.01
C VAL A 64 -3.79 32.52 -25.53
N THR A 65 -2.62 32.96 -25.96
CA THR A 65 -2.09 34.29 -25.65
C THR A 65 -1.77 35.03 -26.94
N SER A 66 -2.33 36.24 -27.10
CA SER A 66 -1.95 37.18 -28.17
C SER A 66 -0.76 38.03 -27.71
N GLY A 67 0.38 38.05 -28.42
CA GLY A 67 1.54 38.84 -27.98
C GLY A 67 2.77 38.90 -28.92
N GLN A 68 3.36 40.11 -28.97
CA GLN A 68 4.49 40.65 -29.76
C GLN A 68 4.68 40.13 -31.20
N GLY A 69 4.39 41.01 -32.17
CA GLY A 69 4.60 40.76 -33.60
C GLY A 69 3.39 40.21 -34.34
N ASP A 70 2.18 40.49 -33.87
CA ASP A 70 0.89 40.08 -34.45
C ASP A 70 0.59 38.57 -34.41
N PHE A 71 1.39 37.71 -33.78
CA PHE A 71 1.10 36.28 -33.70
C PHE A 71 0.22 35.90 -32.50
N THR A 72 -0.56 34.83 -32.67
CA THR A 72 -1.29 34.17 -31.57
C THR A 72 -0.55 32.89 -31.17
N ARG A 73 -0.32 32.73 -29.86
CA ARG A 73 0.32 31.55 -29.28
C ARG A 73 -0.73 30.63 -28.69
N LEU A 74 -0.83 29.40 -29.19
CA LEU A 74 -1.61 28.32 -28.60
C LEU A 74 -0.66 27.38 -27.84
N THR A 75 -0.85 27.24 -26.53
CA THR A 75 -0.13 26.27 -25.71
C THR A 75 -1.10 25.17 -25.29
N GLU A 76 -0.76 23.91 -25.58
CA GLU A 76 -1.52 22.72 -25.20
C GLU A 76 -0.66 21.88 -24.26
N THR A 77 -1.23 21.48 -23.11
CA THR A 77 -0.57 20.61 -22.14
C THR A 77 -1.31 19.28 -22.09
N PHE A 78 -0.56 18.22 -22.35
CA PHE A 78 -1.02 16.84 -22.30
C PHE A 78 -0.37 16.15 -21.12
N GLN A 79 -1.15 15.34 -20.41
CA GLN A 79 -0.65 14.52 -19.31
C GLN A 79 -1.09 13.08 -19.47
N GLY A 80 -0.23 12.17 -19.02
CA GLY A 80 -0.48 10.74 -18.96
C GLY A 80 0.51 10.08 -18.01
N GLN A 81 0.54 8.76 -18.01
CA GLN A 81 1.47 7.99 -17.20
C GLN A 81 2.45 7.25 -18.10
N SER A 82 3.73 7.30 -17.72
CA SER A 82 4.79 6.62 -18.44
C SER A 82 4.80 5.11 -18.23
N ALA A 83 5.22 4.38 -19.25
CA ALA A 83 5.35 2.92 -19.21
C ALA A 83 6.57 2.44 -18.40
N THR A 84 7.44 3.37 -17.96
CA THR A 84 8.75 3.06 -17.37
C THR A 84 8.74 2.92 -15.84
N ARG A 85 7.56 2.78 -15.20
CA ARG A 85 7.46 2.79 -13.74
C ARG A 85 7.69 1.42 -13.09
N THR A 86 8.58 1.41 -12.11
CA THR A 86 8.88 0.27 -11.24
C THR A 86 7.93 0.21 -10.04
N LEU A 87 7.48 -1.00 -9.70
CA LEU A 87 6.80 -1.30 -8.42
C LEU A 87 7.67 -0.79 -7.27
N GLN A 88 7.12 0.07 -6.41
CA GLN A 88 7.83 0.54 -5.22
C GLN A 88 7.38 -0.28 -4.00
N GLN A 89 8.36 -0.80 -3.28
CA GLN A 89 8.16 -1.66 -2.13
C GLN A 89 8.91 -1.09 -0.93
N ASN A 90 8.26 -1.06 0.22
CA ASN A 90 8.86 -0.69 1.47
C ASN A 90 8.48 -1.72 2.55
N GLY A 91 9.48 -2.30 3.20
CA GLY A 91 9.30 -3.22 4.32
C GLY A 91 9.87 -2.61 5.59
N THR A 92 9.06 -2.48 6.63
CA THR A 92 9.49 -2.03 7.96
C THR A 92 9.19 -3.11 8.98
N ASN A 93 10.22 -3.62 9.63
CA ASN A 93 10.07 -4.57 10.73
C ASN A 93 9.95 -3.78 12.05
N SER A 94 8.93 -4.07 12.85
CA SER A 94 8.69 -3.44 14.14
C SER A 94 8.13 -4.45 15.12
N ALA A 95 8.34 -4.25 16.42
CA ALA A 95 7.65 -5.07 17.42
C ALA A 95 6.38 -4.36 17.89
N SER A 96 5.26 -5.07 17.94
CA SER A 96 4.01 -4.60 18.56
C SER A 96 3.67 -5.42 19.79
N GLU A 97 3.02 -4.81 20.78
CA GLU A 97 2.43 -5.56 21.86
C GLU A 97 1.26 -6.41 21.37
N GLU A 98 1.31 -7.71 21.65
CA GLU A 98 0.19 -8.64 21.52
C GLU A 98 -0.11 -9.30 22.86
N PRO A 99 -1.37 -9.70 23.13
CA PRO A 99 -1.72 -10.41 24.35
C PRO A 99 -0.87 -11.66 24.56
N ILE A 100 -0.46 -11.94 25.80
CA ILE A 100 0.48 -13.02 26.11
C ILE A 100 -0.04 -14.40 25.71
N GLU A 101 -1.36 -14.59 25.70
CA GLU A 101 -2.02 -15.85 25.34
C GLU A 101 -1.90 -16.21 23.85
N THR A 102 -1.63 -15.23 22.97
CA THR A 102 -1.40 -15.49 21.55
C THR A 102 -0.01 -16.04 21.27
N ASN A 103 0.90 -15.97 22.25
CA ASN A 103 2.27 -16.43 22.11
C ASN A 103 2.31 -17.91 21.67
N LYS A 104 3.22 -18.23 20.74
CA LYS A 104 3.36 -19.61 20.24
C LYS A 104 3.59 -20.64 21.35
N ASN A 105 4.34 -20.24 22.38
CA ASN A 105 4.72 -21.08 23.51
C ASN A 105 3.72 -21.03 24.67
N PHE A 106 2.59 -20.33 24.52
CA PHE A 106 1.69 -20.08 25.65
C PHE A 106 1.18 -21.37 26.30
N LEU A 107 0.53 -22.23 25.51
CA LEU A 107 -0.01 -23.53 25.95
C LEU A 107 0.81 -24.75 25.49
N VAL A 108 1.72 -24.58 24.53
CA VAL A 108 2.43 -25.69 23.88
C VAL A 108 3.93 -25.46 23.97
N SER A 109 4.68 -26.47 24.40
CA SER A 109 6.15 -26.46 24.30
C SER A 109 6.54 -26.57 22.82
N THR A 110 7.08 -25.50 22.25
CA THR A 110 7.78 -25.58 20.97
C THR A 110 9.27 -25.32 21.23
N ASP A 111 10.12 -26.24 20.81
CA ASP A 111 11.58 -26.08 20.83
C ASP A 111 12.25 -26.20 22.23
N LEU A 112 12.11 -27.35 22.89
CA LEU A 112 12.84 -27.75 24.11
C LEU A 112 12.62 -26.91 25.39
N ALA A 113 11.73 -25.91 25.36
CA ALA A 113 11.35 -25.11 26.52
C ALA A 113 9.93 -25.47 26.99
N ALA A 114 9.68 -25.46 28.30
CA ALA A 114 8.34 -25.62 28.87
C ALA A 114 7.38 -24.55 28.31
N SER A 115 6.08 -24.86 28.20
CA SER A 115 5.08 -23.84 27.82
C SER A 115 5.11 -22.68 28.82
N ILE A 116 4.65 -21.49 28.44
CA ILE A 116 4.61 -20.34 29.36
C ILE A 116 3.72 -20.67 30.56
N VAL A 117 2.62 -21.40 30.35
CA VAL A 117 1.75 -21.89 31.42
C VAL A 117 2.51 -22.82 32.37
N ASP A 118 3.26 -23.78 31.86
CA ASP A 118 4.06 -24.69 32.71
C ASP A 118 5.19 -23.96 33.43
N PHE A 119 5.84 -23.03 32.73
CA PHE A 119 6.89 -22.18 33.28
C PHE A 119 6.37 -21.25 34.37
N ALA A 120 5.11 -20.79 34.28
CA ALA A 120 4.42 -20.03 35.31
C ALA A 120 4.10 -20.86 36.56
N GLY A 121 4.20 -22.20 36.47
CA GLY A 121 3.87 -23.13 37.55
C GLY A 121 2.63 -24.00 37.29
N GLY A 122 2.09 -23.97 36.07
CA GLY A 122 0.93 -24.75 35.63
C GLY A 122 -0.35 -23.92 35.48
N ALA A 123 -1.42 -24.57 35.04
CA ALA A 123 -2.75 -23.96 34.92
C ALA A 123 -3.52 -24.04 36.24
N LEU A 124 -4.23 -22.96 36.59
CA LEU A 124 -5.10 -22.85 37.75
C LEU A 124 -6.48 -22.36 37.31
N THR A 125 -7.53 -22.80 37.99
CA THR A 125 -8.86 -22.16 37.89
C THR A 125 -8.96 -20.97 38.86
N GLU A 126 -9.87 -20.01 38.61
CA GLU A 126 -10.09 -18.85 39.50
C GLU A 126 -10.19 -19.23 40.99
N GLY A 127 -10.99 -20.24 41.31
CA GLY A 127 -11.18 -20.69 42.70
C GLY A 127 -9.91 -21.26 43.33
N GLN A 128 -9.03 -21.87 42.53
CA GLN A 128 -7.75 -22.41 43.01
C GLN A 128 -6.69 -21.30 43.19
N ALA A 129 -6.75 -20.24 42.38
CA ALA A 129 -5.76 -19.18 42.38
C ALA A 129 -5.69 -18.40 43.69
N ILE A 130 -6.81 -18.30 44.42
CA ILE A 130 -6.93 -17.55 45.68
C ILE A 130 -6.04 -18.14 46.79
N ASN A 131 -5.96 -19.47 46.86
CA ASN A 131 -5.26 -20.20 47.93
C ASN A 131 -3.97 -20.87 47.44
N ALA A 132 -3.55 -20.62 46.21
CA ALA A 132 -2.40 -21.27 45.61
C ALA A 132 -1.09 -20.81 46.27
N THR A 133 -0.39 -21.75 46.91
CA THR A 133 0.96 -21.57 47.46
C THR A 133 2.05 -21.63 46.39
N THR A 134 1.74 -22.21 45.23
CA THR A 134 2.56 -22.21 44.02
C THR A 134 1.93 -21.37 42.91
N GLY A 135 2.79 -20.78 42.07
CA GLY A 135 2.39 -19.95 40.94
C GLY A 135 1.65 -20.67 39.82
N GLY A 136 0.97 -19.92 38.95
CA GLY A 136 0.38 -20.46 37.72
C GLY A 136 -0.34 -19.42 36.85
N ALA A 137 -0.72 -19.85 35.66
CA ALA A 137 -1.63 -19.12 34.77
C ALA A 137 -3.08 -19.43 35.17
N VAL A 138 -3.89 -18.40 35.39
CA VAL A 138 -5.28 -18.52 35.84
C VAL A 138 -6.22 -18.48 34.64
N PHE A 139 -7.15 -19.43 34.60
CA PHE A 139 -8.19 -19.56 33.58
C PHE A 139 -9.58 -19.51 34.21
N ASP A 140 -10.57 -19.03 33.44
CA ASP A 140 -11.97 -19.13 33.81
C ASP A 140 -12.55 -20.54 33.53
N ALA A 141 -13.84 -20.70 33.82
CA ALA A 141 -14.55 -21.97 33.62
C ALA A 141 -14.65 -22.38 32.14
N GLU A 142 -14.59 -21.42 31.23
CA GLU A 142 -14.60 -21.62 29.79
C GLU A 142 -13.20 -21.86 29.20
N GLY A 143 -12.16 -21.89 30.04
CA GLY A 143 -10.78 -22.13 29.63
C GLY A 143 -10.08 -20.92 29.00
N ARG A 144 -10.63 -19.71 29.17
CA ARG A 144 -10.00 -18.46 28.73
C ARG A 144 -8.98 -18.00 29.76
N PHE A 145 -7.83 -17.52 29.29
CA PHE A 145 -6.80 -16.97 30.16
C PHE A 145 -7.25 -15.65 30.77
N LEU A 146 -6.99 -15.46 32.05
CA LEU A 146 -7.31 -14.23 32.78
C LEU A 146 -6.05 -13.46 33.15
N TYR A 147 -5.14 -14.09 33.91
CA TYR A 147 -3.89 -13.48 34.38
C TYR A 147 -2.94 -14.53 34.96
N PHE A 148 -1.67 -14.16 35.17
CA PHE A 148 -0.76 -14.94 36.01
C PHE A 148 -0.91 -14.54 37.48
N ASN A 149 -1.05 -15.49 38.39
CA ASN A 149 -1.21 -15.17 39.81
C ASN A 149 0.07 -14.54 40.43
N LYS A 150 -0.06 -13.93 41.62
CA LYS A 150 1.07 -13.24 42.30
C LYS A 150 2.30 -14.12 42.57
N ASN A 151 2.07 -15.43 42.68
CA ASN A 151 3.12 -16.41 42.99
C ASN A 151 3.67 -17.07 41.71
N ALA A 152 3.26 -16.62 40.52
CA ALA A 152 3.67 -17.17 39.23
C ALA A 152 5.19 -17.25 39.13
N LYS A 153 5.67 -18.45 38.79
CA LYS A 153 7.10 -18.68 38.53
C LYS A 153 7.53 -17.86 37.31
N GLY A 154 8.84 -17.62 37.20
CA GLY A 154 9.37 -16.87 36.07
C GLY A 154 9.08 -15.36 36.08
N LYS A 155 8.57 -14.81 37.18
CA LYS A 155 8.20 -13.38 37.33
C LYS A 155 7.14 -12.93 36.32
N LEU A 156 6.20 -13.81 36.00
CA LEU A 156 5.13 -13.53 35.03
C LEU A 156 3.95 -12.76 35.62
N PHE A 157 3.94 -12.50 36.94
CA PHE A 157 2.91 -11.65 37.55
C PHE A 157 2.90 -10.25 36.92
N GLY A 158 1.74 -9.84 36.42
CA GLY A 158 1.55 -8.56 35.72
C GLY A 158 1.92 -8.58 34.23
N VAL A 159 2.41 -9.70 33.69
CA VAL A 159 2.63 -9.85 32.25
C VAL A 159 1.29 -10.11 31.57
N THR A 160 0.87 -9.17 30.72
CA THR A 160 -0.38 -9.24 29.94
C THR A 160 -0.13 -9.28 28.44
N SER A 161 1.02 -8.78 27.99
CA SER A 161 1.40 -8.72 26.58
C SER A 161 2.87 -9.08 26.36
N TYR A 162 3.24 -9.37 25.12
CA TYR A 162 4.63 -9.52 24.67
C TYR A 162 4.89 -8.74 23.39
N LEU A 163 6.15 -8.38 23.16
CA LEU A 163 6.59 -7.77 21.91
C LEU A 163 6.65 -8.83 20.81
N ASN A 164 5.68 -8.81 19.90
CA ASN A 164 5.64 -9.64 18.71
C ASN A 164 6.35 -8.93 17.53
N PRO A 165 7.45 -9.48 16.97
CA PRO A 165 8.03 -8.97 15.75
C PRO A 165 7.03 -9.11 14.58
N ASN A 166 6.59 -7.98 14.06
CA ASN A 166 5.71 -7.89 12.91
C ASN A 166 6.40 -7.15 11.77
N LEU A 167 6.11 -7.57 10.54
CA LEU A 167 6.54 -6.89 9.33
C LEU A 167 5.37 -6.09 8.81
N THR A 168 5.53 -4.78 8.74
CA THR A 168 4.65 -3.93 7.96
C THR A 168 5.21 -3.82 6.54
N TYR A 169 4.41 -4.22 5.57
CA TYR A 169 4.76 -4.17 4.15
C TYR A 169 3.85 -3.16 3.45
N ARG A 170 4.46 -2.17 2.82
CA ARG A 170 3.79 -1.19 1.98
C ARG A 170 4.24 -1.37 0.54
N ARG A 171 3.29 -1.42 -0.38
CA ARG A 171 3.57 -1.36 -1.81
C ARG A 171 2.78 -0.26 -2.49
N THR A 172 3.40 0.35 -3.49
CA THR A 172 2.77 1.39 -4.31
C THR A 172 2.94 1.05 -5.79
N PHE A 173 1.84 1.10 -6.54
CA PHE A 173 1.77 0.77 -7.96
C PHE A 173 0.66 1.56 -8.66
N THR A 174 0.65 1.49 -9.99
CA THR A 174 -0.36 2.14 -10.82
C THR A 174 -1.17 1.09 -11.57
N THR A 175 -2.48 1.25 -11.67
CA THR A 175 -3.37 0.37 -12.44
C THR A 175 -4.39 1.17 -13.25
N ALA A 176 -4.85 0.61 -14.38
CA ALA A 176 -5.96 1.18 -15.16
C ALA A 176 -7.33 0.77 -14.60
N THR A 177 -7.38 -0.26 -13.74
CA THR A 177 -8.61 -0.73 -13.12
C THR A 177 -8.83 -0.08 -11.76
N THR A 178 -10.08 0.23 -11.43
CA THR A 178 -10.40 0.77 -10.11
C THR A 178 -10.05 -0.24 -9.01
N PRO A 179 -9.21 0.14 -8.02
CA PRO A 179 -8.82 -0.79 -6.96
C PRO A 179 -10.01 -1.20 -6.08
N SER A 180 -10.10 -2.50 -5.78
CA SER A 180 -11.06 -2.98 -4.80
C SER A 180 -10.56 -2.73 -3.38
N LEU A 181 -11.44 -2.23 -2.50
CA LEU A 181 -11.17 -2.01 -1.08
C LEU A 181 -11.62 -3.20 -0.20
N THR A 182 -12.18 -4.25 -0.78
CA THR A 182 -12.86 -5.35 -0.04
C THR A 182 -11.93 -6.22 0.81
N ALA A 183 -10.62 -6.10 0.61
CA ALA A 183 -9.60 -6.83 1.36
C ALA A 183 -9.19 -6.12 2.66
N VAL A 184 -9.50 -4.82 2.82
CA VAL A 184 -9.15 -4.07 4.03
C VAL A 184 -9.80 -4.73 5.26
N GLY A 185 -8.99 -4.96 6.30
CA GLY A 185 -9.40 -5.64 7.52
C GLY A 185 -9.48 -7.16 7.42
N LYS A 186 -9.01 -7.78 6.31
CA LYS A 186 -9.05 -9.23 6.11
C LYS A 186 -7.67 -9.84 6.02
N ILE A 187 -7.61 -11.13 6.34
CA ILE A 187 -6.43 -11.96 6.08
C ILE A 187 -6.27 -12.09 4.56
N VAL A 188 -5.06 -11.89 4.05
CA VAL A 188 -4.72 -12.06 2.64
C VAL A 188 -3.67 -13.14 2.45
N SER A 189 -3.81 -13.92 1.38
CA SER A 189 -2.76 -14.83 0.91
C SER A 189 -1.58 -14.03 0.38
N ALA A 190 -0.35 -14.39 0.76
CA ALA A 190 0.85 -13.74 0.25
C ALA A 190 0.93 -13.82 -1.27
N ALA A 191 1.09 -12.67 -1.93
CA ALA A 191 1.38 -12.60 -3.36
C ALA A 191 2.90 -12.76 -3.61
N ALA A 192 3.29 -12.95 -4.87
CA ALA A 192 4.69 -13.22 -5.25
C ALA A 192 5.67 -12.10 -4.85
N ASP A 193 5.17 -10.88 -4.67
CA ASP A 193 5.93 -9.69 -4.31
C ASP A 193 6.05 -9.47 -2.80
N PHE A 194 5.41 -10.31 -1.98
CA PHE A 194 5.47 -10.22 -0.52
C PHE A 194 6.83 -10.71 0.00
N PRO A 195 7.38 -10.10 1.05
CA PRO A 195 8.61 -10.56 1.68
C PRO A 195 8.49 -11.99 2.21
N THR A 196 9.45 -12.86 1.87
CA THR A 196 9.52 -14.25 2.34
C THR A 196 10.18 -14.38 3.73
N THR A 197 10.58 -13.25 4.33
CA THR A 197 11.39 -13.18 5.55
C THR A 197 10.65 -13.55 6.84
N VAL A 198 9.34 -13.77 6.80
CA VAL A 198 8.55 -14.21 7.98
C VAL A 198 7.94 -15.59 7.70
N PRO A 199 8.63 -16.69 8.08
CA PRO A 199 8.15 -18.05 7.83
C PRO A 199 6.81 -18.31 8.54
N SER A 200 5.83 -18.83 7.80
CA SER A 200 4.47 -19.17 8.30
C SER A 200 3.58 -17.98 8.71
N ALA A 201 3.97 -16.74 8.39
CA ALA A 201 3.10 -15.61 8.64
C ALA A 201 1.99 -15.51 7.59
N THR A 202 0.78 -15.26 8.08
CA THR A 202 -0.33 -14.76 7.28
C THR A 202 -0.31 -13.23 7.29
N TRP A 203 -0.92 -12.60 6.29
CA TRP A 203 -0.90 -11.14 6.16
C TRP A 203 -2.28 -10.58 6.41
N LEU A 204 -2.37 -9.44 7.08
CA LEU A 204 -3.61 -8.67 7.23
C LEU A 204 -3.48 -7.43 6.35
N CYS A 205 -4.43 -7.20 5.46
CA CYS A 205 -4.48 -5.93 4.73
C CYS A 205 -5.05 -4.84 5.65
N THR A 206 -4.21 -3.87 6.01
CA THR A 206 -4.55 -2.83 6.98
C THR A 206 -5.04 -1.56 6.31
N GLY A 207 -4.70 -1.33 5.04
CA GLY A 207 -5.13 -0.14 4.31
C GLY A 207 -4.95 -0.28 2.81
N ILE A 208 -5.86 0.35 2.07
CA ILE A 208 -5.73 0.58 0.63
C ILE A 208 -6.13 2.03 0.40
N GLN A 209 -5.24 2.79 -0.24
CA GLN A 209 -5.44 4.17 -0.64
C GLN A 209 -5.20 4.28 -2.14
N TYR A 210 -6.00 5.08 -2.84
CA TYR A 210 -5.72 5.36 -4.23
C TYR A 210 -6.10 6.79 -4.63
N THR A 211 -5.36 7.33 -5.59
CA THR A 211 -5.64 8.64 -6.22
C THR A 211 -5.75 8.44 -7.73
N GLN A 212 -6.84 8.95 -8.32
CA GLN A 212 -7.00 8.91 -9.77
C GLN A 212 -6.14 10.01 -10.43
N ARG A 213 -5.33 9.62 -11.41
CA ARG A 213 -4.51 10.50 -12.26
C ARG A 213 -4.85 10.19 -13.72
N GLY A 214 -5.76 10.97 -14.32
CA GLY A 214 -6.24 10.72 -15.67
C GLY A 214 -7.05 9.42 -15.78
N ARG A 215 -6.55 8.45 -16.55
CA ARG A 215 -7.19 7.12 -16.76
C ARG A 215 -6.66 6.01 -15.85
N THR A 216 -5.73 6.35 -14.97
CA THR A 216 -5.05 5.38 -14.09
C THR A 216 -5.23 5.77 -12.64
N PHE A 217 -5.05 4.80 -11.75
CA PHE A 217 -5.07 4.96 -10.32
C PHE A 217 -3.66 4.70 -9.77
N GLU A 218 -3.14 5.64 -9.02
CA GLU A 218 -1.97 5.44 -8.16
C GLU A 218 -2.47 4.84 -6.84
N VAL A 219 -1.98 3.66 -6.48
CA VAL A 219 -2.51 2.84 -5.38
C VAL A 219 -1.40 2.55 -4.39
N THR A 220 -1.68 2.74 -3.12
CA THR A 220 -0.83 2.33 -2.00
C THR A 220 -1.59 1.31 -1.16
N GLN A 221 -0.93 0.19 -0.86
CA GLN A 221 -1.49 -0.89 -0.05
C GLN A 221 -0.58 -1.19 1.12
N ASP A 222 -1.19 -1.31 2.30
CA ASP A 222 -0.55 -1.60 3.56
C ASP A 222 -0.96 -2.98 4.06
N PHE A 223 0.05 -3.74 4.48
CA PHE A 223 -0.10 -5.09 5.01
C PHE A 223 0.70 -5.24 6.30
N ARG A 224 0.21 -6.11 7.17
CA ARG A 224 0.90 -6.49 8.42
C ARG A 224 0.98 -8.00 8.54
N SER A 225 2.18 -8.51 8.78
CA SER A 225 2.39 -9.95 9.02
C SER A 225 1.89 -10.33 10.42
N SER A 226 1.35 -11.54 10.53
CA SER A 226 1.11 -12.20 11.82
C SER A 226 2.41 -12.77 12.40
N ASP A 227 2.35 -13.27 13.63
CA ASP A 227 3.32 -14.24 14.15
C ASP A 227 3.12 -15.62 13.47
N ARG A 228 3.93 -16.61 13.85
CA ARG A 228 3.91 -18.00 13.37
C ARG A 228 2.57 -18.72 13.49
N LYS A 229 1.67 -18.25 14.37
CA LYS A 229 0.33 -18.84 14.56
C LYS A 229 -0.73 -18.29 13.60
N GLY A 230 -0.40 -17.30 12.78
CA GLY A 230 -1.37 -16.69 11.88
C GLY A 230 -2.24 -15.64 12.57
N TRP A 231 -2.98 -14.87 11.77
CA TRP A 231 -4.08 -14.05 12.24
C TRP A 231 -5.28 -14.93 12.61
N ASN A 232 -6.06 -14.50 13.61
CA ASN A 232 -7.23 -15.24 14.06
C ASN A 232 -8.37 -15.20 13.01
N THR A 233 -8.68 -16.33 12.37
CA THR A 233 -9.72 -16.45 11.33
C THR A 233 -11.13 -16.24 11.86
N TYR A 234 -11.37 -16.44 13.16
CA TYR A 234 -12.67 -16.13 13.77
C TYR A 234 -12.94 -14.62 13.78
N ILE A 235 -11.89 -13.79 13.92
CA ILE A 235 -12.01 -12.33 13.99
C ILE A 235 -11.95 -11.72 12.58
N TYR A 236 -11.00 -12.16 11.76
CA TYR A 236 -10.68 -11.53 10.48
C TYR A 236 -11.21 -12.30 9.25
N GLY A 237 -11.87 -13.44 9.48
CA GLY A 237 -12.37 -14.33 8.44
C GLY A 237 -11.28 -15.20 7.81
N GLU A 238 -11.69 -16.03 6.86
CA GLU A 238 -10.78 -16.83 6.04
C GLU A 238 -9.94 -15.95 5.10
N ALA A 239 -8.77 -16.47 4.72
CA ALA A 239 -7.86 -15.75 3.84
C ALA A 239 -8.47 -15.51 2.46
N VAL A 240 -8.38 -14.27 1.99
CA VAL A 240 -8.78 -13.87 0.63
C VAL A 240 -7.54 -13.60 -0.25
N PRO A 241 -7.67 -13.59 -1.58
CA PRO A 241 -6.57 -13.17 -2.44
C PRO A 241 -6.10 -11.75 -2.10
N ALA A 242 -4.78 -11.54 -2.09
CA ALA A 242 -4.24 -10.19 -2.01
C ALA A 242 -4.74 -9.34 -3.20
N PRO A 243 -5.03 -8.04 -3.01
CA PRO A 243 -5.49 -7.19 -4.11
C PRO A 243 -4.52 -7.23 -5.30
N SER A 244 -5.02 -7.26 -6.54
CA SER A 244 -4.14 -7.28 -7.71
C SER A 244 -3.31 -5.99 -7.81
N THR A 245 -2.11 -6.11 -8.36
CA THR A 245 -1.24 -4.98 -8.74
C THR A 245 -1.42 -4.54 -10.20
N GLY A 246 -2.22 -5.28 -10.98
CA GLY A 246 -2.49 -5.06 -12.40
C GLY A 246 -3.57 -5.98 -12.91
#